data_AF-A0AA96LPB8-F1
#
_entry.id   AF-A0AA96LPB8-F1
#
_cell.length_a   1.000
_cell.length_b   1.000
_cell.length_c   1.000
_cell.angle_alpha   90.00
_cell.angle_beta   90.00
_cell.angle_gamma   90.00
#
_symmetry.space_group_name_H-M   'P 1'
#
loop_
_entity.id
_entity.type
_entity.pdbx_description
1 polymer ?
#
loop_
_entity_poly.entity_id
_entity_poly.type
_entity_poly.pdbx_seq_one_letter_code
_entity_poly.pdbx_strand_id
1 'polypeptide(L)'
;MTNTHDSNLSKQSTIYSYTLIKRIYHSLYKIVLYYLVLALLVFSQFEASDWLPLLVSYPLVLIFQTLLIRAYFHFTIGMAMRGWSYRWGIFWSGFLPEGNASVRLVTKVQLHLFAIGLALILILYPWIPQNWLIYLMIFHCWMVFPRLWMMFRFYPYRKSGLVKISSQETSCYLQ
;
A
#
# COMPACT_ATOMS: atom_id res chain seq x y z
N MET A 1 -50.55 30.74 20.58
CA MET A 1 -49.88 31.32 19.39
C MET A 1 -48.73 30.40 19.02
N THR A 2 -48.94 29.64 17.96
CA THR A 2 -47.98 28.76 17.28
C THR A 2 -47.05 29.57 16.38
N ASN A 3 -45.87 28.98 16.08
CA ASN A 3 -44.96 29.18 14.95
C ASN A 3 -43.52 29.54 15.38
N THR A 4 -42.60 28.56 15.48
CA THR A 4 -41.86 27.84 14.41
C THR A 4 -40.64 28.63 13.92
N HIS A 5 -39.45 28.34 14.49
CA HIS A 5 -38.18 28.78 13.89
C HIS A 5 -37.03 27.76 13.97
N ASP A 6 -37.29 26.46 14.22
CA ASP A 6 -36.21 25.46 14.37
C ASP A 6 -36.16 24.39 13.26
N SER A 7 -36.70 24.66 12.07
CA SER A 7 -36.81 23.64 11.00
C SER A 7 -36.03 23.93 9.71
N ASN A 8 -34.93 24.71 9.77
CA ASN A 8 -34.12 24.99 8.56
C ASN A 8 -32.64 24.59 8.65
N LEU A 9 -32.12 24.15 9.80
CA LEU A 9 -30.74 23.64 9.91
C LEU A 9 -30.60 22.14 9.61
N SER A 10 -31.70 21.37 9.59
CA SER A 10 -31.65 19.92 9.34
C SER A 10 -31.70 19.51 7.85
N LYS A 11 -32.02 20.45 6.93
CA LYS A 11 -32.18 20.15 5.49
C LYS A 11 -30.88 20.14 4.66
N GLN A 12 -29.74 20.50 5.25
CA GLN A 12 -28.42 20.41 4.61
C GLN A 12 -27.53 19.32 5.22
N SER A 13 -28.10 18.40 5.99
CA SER A 13 -27.44 17.14 6.30
C SER A 13 -27.62 16.21 5.10
N THR A 14 -26.76 16.31 4.10
CA THR A 14 -26.61 15.24 3.11
C THR A 14 -26.06 14.04 3.87
N ILE A 15 -26.94 13.19 4.38
CA ILE A 15 -26.57 11.92 4.99
C ILE A 15 -26.00 11.06 3.85
N TYR A 16 -24.68 11.10 3.70
CA TYR A 16 -23.98 10.16 2.85
C TYR A 16 -24.10 8.78 3.49
N SER A 17 -25.03 7.97 3.01
CA SER A 17 -25.16 6.56 3.38
C SER A 17 -23.98 5.77 2.82
N TYR A 18 -22.86 5.80 3.55
CA TYR A 18 -21.72 4.96 3.23
C TYR A 18 -22.06 3.51 3.58
N THR A 19 -22.20 2.67 2.54
CA THR A 19 -22.51 1.25 2.76
C THR A 19 -21.19 0.47 2.77
N LEU A 20 -20.90 -0.18 3.90
CA LEU A 20 -19.71 -1.03 4.04
C LEU A 20 -19.92 -2.34 3.25
N ILE A 21 -19.17 -2.55 2.18
CA ILE A 21 -19.33 -3.76 1.34
C ILE A 21 -18.46 -4.90 1.85
N LYS A 22 -17.23 -4.56 2.24
CA LYS A 22 -16.20 -5.57 2.41
C LYS A 22 -15.17 -5.11 3.42
N ARG A 23 -15.03 -5.91 4.47
CA ARG A 23 -14.00 -5.79 5.49
C ARG A 23 -13.08 -6.99 5.36
N ILE A 24 -11.81 -6.74 5.10
CA ILE A 24 -10.78 -7.78 5.07
C ILE A 24 -10.01 -7.68 6.38
N TYR A 25 -10.22 -8.68 7.23
CA TYR A 25 -9.41 -8.86 8.43
C TYR A 25 -8.06 -9.48 8.07
N HIS A 26 -7.01 -8.89 8.61
CA HIS A 26 -5.66 -9.42 8.54
C HIS A 26 -5.50 -10.57 9.55
N SER A 27 -5.93 -11.77 9.18
CA SER A 27 -5.75 -12.96 10.01
C SER A 27 -4.26 -13.30 10.13
N LEU A 28 -3.79 -13.56 11.36
CA LEU A 28 -2.41 -13.93 11.66
C LEU A 28 -1.94 -15.16 10.88
N TYR A 29 -2.82 -16.12 10.59
CA TYR A 29 -2.49 -17.29 9.77
C TYR A 29 -2.00 -16.90 8.37
N LYS A 30 -2.65 -15.93 7.73
CA LYS A 30 -2.26 -15.44 6.41
C LYS A 30 -0.93 -14.68 6.46
N ILE A 31 -0.66 -14.00 7.57
CA ILE A 31 0.62 -13.34 7.83
C ILE A 31 1.73 -14.38 7.91
N VAL A 32 1.56 -15.39 8.75
CA VAL A 32 2.55 -16.45 8.97
C VAL A 32 2.84 -17.17 7.66
N LEU A 33 1.81 -17.58 6.91
CA LEU A 33 2.00 -18.24 5.62
C LEU A 33 2.77 -17.37 4.62
N TYR A 34 2.49 -16.06 4.60
CA TYR A 34 3.16 -15.12 3.71
C TYR A 34 4.64 -14.87 4.09
N TYR A 35 4.97 -14.81 5.37
CA TYR A 35 6.38 -14.77 5.82
C TYR A 35 7.09 -16.10 5.61
N LEU A 36 6.39 -17.23 5.74
CA LEU A 36 6.95 -18.56 5.49
C LEU A 36 7.39 -18.71 4.02
N VAL A 37 6.60 -18.20 3.08
CA VAL A 37 6.99 -18.17 1.66
C VAL A 37 8.27 -17.35 1.44
N LEU A 38 8.40 -16.19 2.10
CA LEU A 38 9.64 -15.41 2.03
C LEU A 38 10.82 -16.18 2.61
N ALA A 39 10.66 -16.77 3.78
CA ALA A 39 11.70 -17.54 4.44
C ALA A 39 12.16 -18.69 3.54
N LEU A 40 11.24 -19.38 2.87
CA LEU A 40 11.55 -20.48 1.96
C LEU A 40 12.31 -19.97 0.72
N LEU A 41 11.89 -18.86 0.11
CA LEU A 41 12.57 -18.26 -1.05
C LEU A 41 13.97 -17.76 -0.71
N VAL A 42 14.14 -17.15 0.46
CA VAL A 42 15.45 -16.70 0.94
C VAL A 42 16.33 -17.92 1.21
N PHE A 43 15.82 -18.93 1.92
CA PHE A 43 16.57 -20.13 2.26
C PHE A 43 17.01 -20.91 1.03
N SER A 44 16.18 -20.99 -0.03
CA SER A 44 16.56 -21.67 -1.27
C SER A 44 17.73 -21.01 -2.01
N GLN A 45 17.90 -19.70 -1.84
CA GLN A 45 18.94 -18.92 -2.52
C GLN A 45 20.09 -18.52 -1.57
N PHE A 46 20.07 -18.98 -0.33
CA PHE A 46 21.00 -18.53 0.70
C PHE A 46 22.36 -19.21 0.58
N GLU A 47 23.40 -18.42 0.31
CA GLU A 47 24.79 -18.82 0.44
C GLU A 47 25.42 -18.15 1.68
N ALA A 48 26.37 -18.81 2.34
CA ALA A 48 26.98 -18.28 3.58
C ALA A 48 27.66 -16.91 3.39
N SER A 49 28.05 -16.57 2.16
CA SER A 49 28.65 -15.28 1.79
C SER A 49 27.62 -14.13 1.68
N ASP A 50 26.33 -14.45 1.58
CA ASP A 50 25.27 -13.49 1.19
C ASP A 50 24.55 -12.81 2.37
N TRP A 51 25.07 -12.93 3.58
CA TRP A 51 24.44 -12.34 4.77
C TRP A 51 24.32 -10.80 4.68
N LEU A 52 25.30 -10.13 4.06
CA LEU A 52 25.28 -8.68 3.83
C LEU A 52 24.15 -8.25 2.87
N PRO A 53 24.07 -8.77 1.62
CA PRO A 53 22.97 -8.44 0.73
C PRO A 53 21.61 -8.78 1.33
N LEU A 54 21.49 -9.88 2.07
CA LEU A 54 20.24 -10.24 2.75
C LEU A 54 19.79 -9.17 3.76
N LEU A 55 20.71 -8.75 4.65
CA LEU A 55 20.42 -7.80 5.72
C LEU A 55 20.17 -6.38 5.20
N VAL A 56 20.92 -5.97 4.17
CA VAL A 56 20.84 -4.61 3.61
C VAL A 56 19.68 -4.46 2.62
N SER A 57 19.30 -5.50 1.88
CA SER A 57 18.25 -5.39 0.85
C SER A 57 16.90 -4.98 1.43
N TYR A 58 16.52 -5.50 2.60
CA TYR A 58 15.23 -5.17 3.22
C TYR A 58 15.08 -3.67 3.55
N PRO A 59 15.96 -3.05 4.36
CA PRO A 59 15.86 -1.62 4.66
C PRO A 59 16.08 -0.76 3.40
N LEU A 60 16.92 -1.21 2.46
CA LEU A 60 17.14 -0.49 1.22
C LEU A 60 15.85 -0.38 0.39
N VAL A 61 15.12 -1.49 0.21
CA VAL A 61 13.84 -1.50 -0.52
C VAL A 61 12.79 -0.64 0.20
N LEU A 62 12.76 -0.65 1.54
CA LEU A 62 11.88 0.23 2.32
C LEU A 62 12.19 1.71 2.07
N ILE A 63 13.47 2.10 2.16
CA ILE A 63 13.92 3.46 1.90
C ILE A 63 13.54 3.86 0.48
N PHE A 64 13.84 3.03 -0.52
CA PHE A 64 13.44 3.28 -1.91
C PHE A 64 11.94 3.50 -2.06
N GLN A 65 11.10 2.64 -1.47
CA GLN A 65 9.65 2.83 -1.52
C GLN A 65 9.21 4.16 -0.89
N THR A 66 9.77 4.53 0.26
CA THR A 66 9.43 5.81 0.91
C THR A 66 9.87 7.02 0.10
N LEU A 67 11.07 6.98 -0.50
CA LEU A 67 11.58 8.02 -1.38
C LEU A 67 10.75 8.15 -2.64
N LEU A 68 10.39 7.04 -3.29
CA LEU A 68 9.57 7.03 -4.49
C LEU A 68 8.19 7.63 -4.23
N ILE A 69 7.57 7.31 -3.08
CA ILE A 69 6.28 7.91 -2.73
C ILE A 69 6.42 9.42 -2.52
N ARG A 70 7.43 9.85 -1.75
CA ARG A 70 7.68 11.28 -1.51
C ARG A 70 7.93 12.02 -2.82
N ALA A 71 8.77 11.48 -3.69
CA ALA A 71 9.05 12.04 -5.01
C ALA A 71 7.78 12.10 -5.87
N TYR A 72 7.01 11.02 -5.93
CA TYR A 72 5.77 10.97 -6.69
C TYR A 72 4.77 12.06 -6.25
N PHE A 73 4.55 12.22 -4.94
CA PHE A 73 3.67 13.26 -4.41
C PHE A 73 4.22 14.67 -4.64
N HIS A 74 5.53 14.85 -4.50
CA HIS A 74 6.19 16.13 -4.75
C HIS A 74 6.00 16.58 -6.21
N PHE A 75 6.22 15.68 -7.17
CA PHE A 75 6.10 15.99 -8.60
C PHE A 75 4.67 16.03 -9.11
N THR A 76 3.78 15.17 -8.62
CA THR A 76 2.45 15.00 -9.24
C THR A 76 1.40 15.94 -8.66
N ILE A 77 1.47 16.29 -7.36
CA ILE A 77 0.32 16.93 -6.67
C ILE A 77 0.74 18.06 -5.71
N GLY A 78 1.97 18.57 -5.80
CA GLY A 78 2.37 19.89 -5.27
C GLY A 78 1.80 20.30 -3.90
N MET A 79 1.84 19.42 -2.88
CA MET A 79 1.34 19.53 -1.49
C MET A 79 0.07 18.72 -1.10
N ALA A 80 -0.46 17.83 -1.93
CA ALA A 80 -1.55 16.92 -1.51
C ALA A 80 -1.14 15.75 -0.57
N MET A 81 -0.01 15.87 0.15
CA MET A 81 0.28 14.98 1.30
C MET A 81 -0.72 15.15 2.44
N ARG A 82 -1.54 16.21 2.42
CA ARG A 82 -2.56 16.51 3.44
C ARG A 82 -3.64 15.43 3.41
N GLY A 83 -3.44 14.37 4.19
CA GLY A 83 -4.28 13.18 4.23
C GLY A 83 -3.57 11.89 3.84
N TRP A 84 -2.23 11.85 3.77
CA TRP A 84 -1.45 10.61 3.67
C TRP A 84 -0.39 10.59 4.78
N SER A 85 -0.42 9.59 5.66
CA SER A 85 0.58 9.42 6.70
C SER A 85 1.28 8.09 6.61
N TYR A 86 2.48 8.07 7.18
CA TYR A 86 3.26 6.87 7.30
C TYR A 86 2.62 5.96 8.36
N ARG A 87 2.13 4.80 7.93
CA ARG A 87 1.56 3.80 8.80
C ARG A 87 2.40 2.54 8.74
N TRP A 88 2.72 2.03 9.92
CA TRP A 88 3.33 0.72 10.10
C TRP A 88 2.21 -0.32 10.19
N GLY A 89 2.16 -1.20 9.20
CA GLY A 89 1.32 -2.39 9.21
C GLY A 89 2.06 -3.54 8.53
N ILE A 90 1.86 -4.78 8.99
CA ILE A 90 2.56 -5.97 8.48
C ILE A 90 2.42 -6.11 6.95
N PHE A 91 1.23 -5.82 6.41
CA PHE A 91 0.96 -5.90 4.97
C PHE A 91 1.05 -4.53 4.26
N TRP A 92 1.19 -3.46 5.03
CA TRP A 92 1.03 -2.09 4.59
C TRP A 92 2.04 -1.17 5.30
N SER A 93 3.32 -1.55 5.28
CA SER A 93 4.40 -0.66 5.72
C SER A 93 4.59 0.41 4.63
N GLY A 94 4.18 1.65 4.90
CA GLY A 94 4.31 2.71 3.91
C GLY A 94 3.47 3.95 4.18
N PHE A 95 3.47 4.86 3.22
CA PHE A 95 2.54 5.99 3.19
C PHE A 95 1.16 5.53 2.71
N LEU A 96 0.16 5.68 3.57
CA LEU A 96 -1.22 5.33 3.29
C LEU A 96 -2.12 6.54 3.51
N PRO A 97 -3.27 6.62 2.81
CA PRO A 97 -4.21 7.70 3.02
C PRO A 97 -4.81 7.65 4.45
N GLU A 98 -4.70 8.77 5.17
CA GLU A 98 -5.42 9.08 6.41
C GLU A 98 -6.89 9.42 6.08
N GLY A 99 -7.66 8.43 5.62
CA GLY A 99 -9.09 8.61 5.39
C GLY A 99 -9.64 7.77 4.25
N ASN A 100 -10.76 8.25 3.71
CA ASN A 100 -11.44 7.63 2.59
C ASN A 100 -10.75 8.08 1.29
N ALA A 101 -9.88 7.24 0.74
CA ALA A 101 -9.28 7.49 -0.56
C ALA A 101 -9.99 6.70 -1.65
N SER A 102 -10.09 7.27 -2.85
CA SER A 102 -10.63 6.52 -3.98
C SER A 102 -9.76 5.29 -4.28
N VAL A 103 -10.39 4.13 -4.48
CA VAL A 103 -9.69 2.89 -4.88
C VAL A 103 -8.78 3.15 -6.08
N ARG A 104 -9.22 3.98 -7.03
CA ARG A 104 -8.48 4.35 -8.25
C ARG A 104 -7.16 5.03 -7.96
N LEU A 105 -7.16 6.04 -7.07
CA LEU A 105 -5.95 6.80 -6.75
C LEU A 105 -4.93 5.88 -6.09
N VAL A 106 -5.34 5.15 -5.06
CA VAL A 106 -4.47 4.21 -4.34
C VAL A 106 -3.91 3.15 -5.30
N THR A 107 -4.76 2.57 -6.15
CA THR A 107 -4.34 1.57 -7.15
C THR A 107 -3.30 2.14 -8.10
N LYS A 108 -3.53 3.36 -8.64
CA LYS A 108 -2.57 3.98 -9.57
C LYS A 108 -1.24 4.25 -8.89
N VAL A 109 -1.24 4.86 -7.71
CA VAL A 109 -0.01 5.19 -6.96
C VAL A 109 0.80 3.91 -6.71
N GLN A 110 0.17 2.86 -6.19
CA GLN A 110 0.85 1.60 -5.89
C GLN A 110 1.40 0.91 -7.15
N LEU A 111 0.67 0.96 -8.27
CA LEU A 111 1.15 0.40 -9.54
C LEU A 111 2.34 1.20 -10.10
N HIS A 112 2.34 2.53 -9.98
CA HIS A 112 3.48 3.35 -10.39
C HIS A 112 4.70 3.07 -9.51
N LEU A 113 4.50 2.96 -8.20
CA LEU A 113 5.56 2.56 -7.28
C LEU A 113 6.19 1.21 -7.66
N PHE A 114 5.36 0.23 -8.01
CA PHE A 114 5.81 -1.08 -8.47
C PHE A 114 6.60 -0.97 -9.76
N ALA A 115 6.05 -0.30 -10.78
CA ALA A 115 6.67 -0.16 -12.08
C ALA A 115 8.01 0.59 -12.00
N ILE A 116 8.06 1.69 -11.24
CA ILE A 116 9.29 2.48 -11.06
C ILE A 116 10.32 1.69 -10.24
N GLY A 117 9.89 0.99 -9.19
CA GLY A 117 10.80 0.15 -8.40
C GLY A 117 11.39 -1.00 -9.21
N LEU A 118 10.58 -1.68 -10.01
CA LEU A 118 11.03 -2.73 -10.93
C LEU A 118 11.98 -2.17 -11.99
N ALA A 119 11.63 -1.04 -12.62
CA ALA A 119 12.48 -0.39 -13.61
C ALA A 119 13.82 0.02 -13.02
N LEU A 120 13.82 0.54 -11.78
CA LEU A 120 15.05 0.90 -11.08
C LEU A 120 15.93 -0.34 -10.86
N ILE A 121 15.39 -1.45 -10.38
CA ILE A 121 16.16 -2.69 -10.17
C ILE A 121 16.75 -3.21 -11.50
N LEU A 122 15.98 -3.15 -12.59
CA LEU A 122 16.47 -3.53 -13.92
C LEU A 122 17.57 -2.60 -14.43
N ILE A 123 17.45 -1.29 -14.15
CA ILE A 123 18.51 -0.34 -14.47
C ILE A 123 19.75 -0.66 -13.65
N LEU A 124 19.66 -1.05 -12.37
CA LEU A 124 20.84 -1.37 -11.56
C LEU A 124 21.53 -2.70 -11.96
N TYR A 125 20.94 -3.50 -12.84
CA TYR A 125 21.46 -4.80 -13.29
C TYR A 125 22.95 -4.82 -13.70
N PRO A 126 23.46 -3.93 -14.59
CA PRO A 126 24.85 -3.94 -14.99
C PRO A 126 25.84 -3.43 -13.93
N TRP A 127 25.36 -2.75 -12.88
CA TRP A 127 26.23 -2.12 -11.88
C TRP A 127 26.38 -2.90 -10.58
N ILE A 128 25.50 -3.88 -10.33
CA ILE A 128 25.42 -4.60 -9.06
C ILE A 128 25.64 -6.10 -9.29
N PRO A 129 26.34 -6.81 -8.38
CA PRO A 129 26.49 -8.26 -8.46
C PRO A 129 25.14 -8.99 -8.44
N GLN A 130 25.07 -10.12 -9.13
CA GLN A 130 23.84 -10.89 -9.33
C GLN A 130 23.12 -11.26 -8.03
N ASN A 131 23.87 -11.61 -6.97
CA ASN A 131 23.27 -11.99 -5.67
C ASN A 131 22.44 -10.84 -5.09
N TRP A 132 22.97 -9.61 -5.10
CA TRP A 132 22.26 -8.42 -4.62
C TRP A 132 20.99 -8.16 -5.42
N LEU A 133 21.02 -8.31 -6.74
CA LEU A 133 19.85 -8.14 -7.59
C LEU A 133 18.75 -9.15 -7.26
N ILE A 134 19.12 -10.41 -7.01
CA ILE A 134 18.15 -11.46 -6.63
C ILE A 134 17.47 -11.10 -5.31
N TYR A 135 18.22 -10.75 -4.26
CA TYR A 135 17.63 -10.38 -2.98
C TYR A 135 16.76 -9.12 -3.09
N LEU A 136 17.21 -8.10 -3.83
CA LEU A 136 16.41 -6.89 -4.06
C LEU A 136 15.10 -7.20 -4.78
N MET A 137 15.13 -8.06 -5.81
CA MET A 137 13.93 -8.51 -6.52
C MET A 137 12.99 -9.29 -5.61
N ILE A 138 13.50 -10.23 -4.80
CA ILE A 138 12.70 -11.02 -3.86
C ILE A 138 12.02 -10.10 -2.85
N PHE A 139 12.76 -9.22 -2.19
CA PHE A 139 12.20 -8.30 -1.19
C PHE A 139 11.24 -7.28 -1.82
N HIS A 140 11.55 -6.75 -3.01
CA HIS A 140 10.67 -5.82 -3.71
C HIS A 140 9.34 -6.48 -4.09
N CYS A 141 9.40 -7.62 -4.78
CA CYS A 141 8.22 -8.38 -5.17
C CYS A 141 7.41 -8.80 -3.94
N TRP A 142 8.08 -9.31 -2.90
CA TRP A 142 7.43 -9.70 -1.66
C TRP A 142 6.65 -8.53 -1.08
N MET A 143 7.29 -7.39 -0.78
CA MET A 143 6.60 -6.23 -0.17
C MET A 143 5.42 -5.71 -1.00
N VAL A 144 5.52 -5.76 -2.34
CA VAL A 144 4.48 -5.24 -3.23
C VAL A 144 3.33 -6.22 -3.43
N PHE A 145 3.59 -7.52 -3.35
CA PHE A 145 2.59 -8.58 -3.57
C PHE A 145 1.28 -8.41 -2.77
N PRO A 146 1.27 -8.20 -1.43
CA PRO A 146 0.03 -8.06 -0.67
C PRO A 146 -0.75 -6.80 -1.08
N ARG A 147 -0.05 -5.74 -1.50
CA ARG A 147 -0.64 -4.48 -1.95
C ARG A 147 -1.35 -4.68 -3.29
N LEU A 148 -0.69 -5.34 -4.25
CA LEU A 148 -1.31 -5.70 -5.54
C LEU A 148 -2.48 -6.66 -5.37
N TRP A 149 -2.33 -7.69 -4.54
CA TRP A 149 -3.39 -8.66 -4.26
C TRP A 149 -4.66 -7.99 -3.73
N MET A 150 -4.49 -7.07 -2.76
CA MET A 150 -5.60 -6.25 -2.24
C MET A 150 -6.25 -5.41 -3.34
N MET A 151 -5.45 -4.76 -4.18
CA MET A 151 -5.96 -3.97 -5.31
C MET A 151 -6.79 -4.80 -6.28
N PHE A 152 -6.34 -6.01 -6.65
CA PHE A 152 -7.11 -6.92 -7.50
C PHE A 152 -8.43 -7.32 -6.84
N ARG A 153 -8.46 -7.51 -5.52
CA ARG A 153 -9.68 -7.83 -4.78
C ARG A 153 -10.69 -6.67 -4.77
N PHE A 154 -10.21 -5.43 -4.81
CA PHE A 154 -11.02 -4.20 -4.84
C PHE A 154 -11.28 -3.65 -6.24
N TYR A 155 -10.71 -4.27 -7.28
CA TYR A 155 -10.94 -3.93 -8.69
C TYR A 155 -12.42 -3.77 -9.09
N PRO A 156 -13.36 -4.66 -8.69
CA PRO A 156 -14.77 -4.50 -9.07
C PRO A 156 -15.43 -3.24 -8.48
N TYR A 157 -14.90 -2.69 -7.38
CA TYR A 157 -15.46 -1.52 -6.70
C TYR A 157 -14.77 -0.20 -7.08
N ARG A 158 -13.98 -0.22 -8.15
CA ARG A 158 -13.10 0.88 -8.57
C ARG A 158 -13.83 2.14 -9.05
N LYS A 159 -15.13 2.10 -9.38
CA LYS A 159 -15.87 3.28 -9.89
C LYS A 159 -16.44 4.19 -8.80
N SER A 160 -16.92 3.62 -7.70
CA SER A 160 -17.62 4.36 -6.62
C SER A 160 -17.13 4.00 -5.21
N GLY A 161 -16.10 3.16 -5.10
CA GLY A 161 -15.56 2.69 -3.82
C GLY A 161 -14.54 3.66 -3.21
N LEU A 162 -14.74 3.97 -1.93
CA LEU A 162 -13.80 4.59 -1.03
C LEU A 162 -13.12 3.49 -0.20
N VAL A 163 -11.79 3.46 -0.17
CA VAL A 163 -11.02 2.56 0.68
C VAL A 163 -10.57 3.31 1.92
N LYS A 164 -10.89 2.76 3.08
CA LYS A 164 -10.28 3.14 4.36
C LYS A 164 -9.33 2.04 4.76
N ILE A 165 -8.04 2.36 4.80
CA ILE A 165 -7.00 1.40 5.16
C ILE A 165 -6.59 1.67 6.61
N SER A 166 -6.87 0.71 7.49
CA SER A 166 -6.39 0.68 8.88
C SER A 166 -5.24 -0.31 9.02
N SER A 167 -4.37 -0.11 10.00
CA SER A 167 -3.21 -1.01 10.24
C SER A 167 -3.63 -2.45 10.53
N GLN A 168 -4.85 -2.66 11.02
CA GLN A 168 -5.39 -3.99 11.37
C GLN A 168 -6.48 -4.46 10.39
N GLU A 169 -7.02 -3.58 9.55
CA GLU A 169 -8.17 -3.89 8.71
C GLU A 169 -8.24 -3.02 7.46
N THR A 170 -8.62 -3.62 6.34
CA THR A 170 -8.93 -2.86 5.12
C THR A 170 -10.43 -2.89 4.88
N SER A 171 -11.09 -1.72 4.92
CA SER A 171 -12.54 -1.58 4.74
C SER A 171 -12.85 -0.81 3.47
N CYS A 172 -13.76 -1.32 2.65
CA CYS A 172 -14.29 -0.62 1.50
C CYS A 172 -15.73 -0.16 1.73
N TYR A 173 -15.96 1.12 1.47
CA TYR A 173 -17.25 1.79 1.49
C TYR A 173 -17.64 2.15 0.05
N LEU A 174 -18.91 1.95 -0.31
CA LEU A 174 -19.50 2.51 -1.54
C LEU A 174 -20.27 3.76 -1.12
N GLN A 175 -20.20 4.76 -1.99
CA GLN A 175 -21.08 5.92 -1.99
C GLN A 175 -22.13 5.75 -3.08
#